data_AF-A0A0R3RBH1-F1
#
_entry.id   AF-A0A0R3RBH1-F1
#
_cell.length_a   1.000
_cell.length_b   1.000
_cell.length_c   1.000
_cell.angle_alpha   90.00
_cell.angle_beta   90.00
_cell.angle_gamma   90.00
#
_symmetry.space_group_name_H-M   'P 1'
#
loop_
_entity.id
_entity.type
_entity.pdbx_description
1 polymer ?
#
loop_
_entity_poly.entity_id
_entity_poly.type
_entity_poly.pdbx_seq_one_letter_code
_entity_poly.pdbx_strand_id
1 'polypeptide(L)'
;KTRNESEKRRRDTFNQLIGELTLLVAKDDRKMDKSSVLKCAINFLKQQRFQAESTSDEASSTALDSKLRITTGYNIPDIVQLYMDALAAGTFCIHCSGHIEHASTSFATLFDDTVNYF
;
A
#
# COMPACT_ATOMS: atom_id res chain seq x y z
N LYS A 1 10.30 32.06 26.28
CA LYS A 1 11.20 31.00 25.74
C LYS A 1 10.40 29.83 25.15
N THR A 2 9.35 29.36 25.82
CA THR A 2 8.42 28.28 25.38
C THR A 2 7.80 28.44 23.99
N ARG A 3 7.34 29.66 23.62
CA ARG A 3 6.76 29.91 22.28
C ARG A 3 7.71 29.62 21.12
N ASN A 4 9.00 29.89 21.32
CA ASN A 4 9.99 29.72 20.25
C ASN A 4 10.32 28.24 20.04
N GLU A 5 10.33 27.46 21.12
CA GLU A 5 10.54 26.01 21.10
C GLU A 5 9.34 25.26 20.52
N SER A 6 8.11 25.66 20.87
CA SER A 6 6.92 25.05 20.27
C SER A 6 6.87 25.28 18.76
N GLU A 7 7.21 26.48 18.31
CA GLU A 7 7.24 26.84 16.90
C GLU A 7 8.37 26.11 16.16
N LYS A 8 9.54 25.92 16.81
CA LYS A 8 10.61 25.07 16.27
C LYS A 8 10.13 23.62 16.09
N ARG A 9 9.52 23.01 17.10
CA ARG A 9 9.03 21.62 17.03
C ARG A 9 8.04 21.43 15.86
N ARG A 10 7.09 22.35 15.68
CA ARG A 10 6.13 22.28 14.57
C ARG A 10 6.82 22.30 13.20
N ARG A 11 7.84 23.14 13.03
CA ARG A 11 8.63 23.19 11.79
C ARG A 11 9.44 21.93 11.57
N ASP A 12 10.03 21.37 12.63
CA ASP A 12 10.82 20.16 12.56
C ASP A 12 9.92 18.96 12.17
N THR A 13 8.75 18.83 12.80
CA THR A 13 7.72 17.85 12.42
C THR A 13 7.26 18.03 10.97
N PHE A 14 6.98 19.27 10.54
CA PHE A 14 6.59 19.54 9.16
C PHE A 14 7.69 19.12 8.16
N ASN A 15 8.95 19.39 8.47
CA ASN A 15 10.07 19.01 7.60
C ASN A 15 10.24 17.49 7.53
N GLN A 16 10.04 16.78 8.64
CA GLN A 16 10.05 15.32 8.67
C GLN A 16 8.95 14.76 7.75
N LEU A 17 7.72 15.25 7.90
CA LEU A 17 6.59 14.81 7.07
C LEU A 17 6.81 15.09 5.58
N ILE A 18 7.41 16.24 5.23
CA ILE A 18 7.78 16.54 3.84
C ILE A 18 8.83 15.54 3.33
N GLY A 19 9.79 15.14 4.17
CA GLY A 19 10.80 14.14 3.84
C GLY A 19 10.17 12.77 3.55
N GLU A 20 9.33 12.28 4.44
CA GLU A 20 8.59 11.02 4.27
C GLU A 20 7.70 11.06 3.02
N LEU A 21 6.97 12.17 2.81
CA LEU A 21 6.14 12.35 1.63
C LEU A 21 6.97 12.36 0.34
N THR A 22 8.18 12.91 0.36
CA THR A 22 9.09 12.91 -0.80
C THR A 22 9.42 11.49 -1.23
N LEU A 23 9.73 10.60 -0.29
CA LEU A 23 10.03 9.19 -0.58
C LEU A 23 8.86 8.45 -1.22
N LEU A 24 7.61 8.86 -0.92
CA LEU A 24 6.42 8.24 -1.49
C LEU A 24 6.08 8.73 -2.90
N VAL A 25 6.44 9.98 -3.24
CA VAL A 25 6.00 10.63 -4.50
C VAL A 25 7.12 10.84 -5.51
N ALA A 26 8.38 10.67 -5.10
CA ALA A 26 9.51 10.74 -6.00
C ALA A 26 9.65 9.41 -6.74
N LYS A 27 9.62 9.44 -8.08
CA LYS A 27 9.85 8.26 -8.92
C LYS A 27 11.33 7.83 -8.95
N ASP A 28 12.24 8.71 -8.55
CA ASP A 28 13.69 8.53 -8.54
C ASP A 28 14.28 9.27 -7.33
N ASP A 29 15.59 9.15 -7.10
CA ASP A 29 16.34 9.82 -6.01
C ASP A 29 16.51 11.35 -6.22
N ARG A 30 15.53 11.99 -6.87
CA ARG A 30 15.56 13.40 -7.24
C ARG A 30 15.15 14.26 -6.05
N LYS A 31 16.05 15.16 -5.67
CA LYS A 31 15.78 16.19 -4.66
C LYS A 31 14.68 17.14 -5.14
N MET A 32 13.60 17.25 -4.38
CA MET A 32 12.45 18.12 -4.66
C MET A 32 12.35 19.24 -3.62
N ASP A 33 11.97 20.46 -4.03
CA ASP A 33 11.60 21.51 -3.08
C ASP A 33 10.22 21.22 -2.46
N LYS A 34 9.94 21.81 -1.29
CA LYS A 34 8.73 21.50 -0.51
C LYS A 34 7.43 21.75 -1.28
N SER A 35 7.37 22.82 -2.08
CA SER A 35 6.18 23.14 -2.87
C SER A 35 5.98 22.14 -4.01
N SER A 36 7.08 21.72 -4.65
CA SER A 36 7.04 20.65 -5.65
C SER A 36 6.62 19.31 -5.06
N VAL A 37 7.09 18.94 -3.86
CA VAL A 37 6.65 17.71 -3.17
C VAL A 37 5.13 17.72 -2.97
N LEU A 38 4.58 18.83 -2.44
CA LEU A 38 3.14 18.96 -2.22
C LEU A 38 2.35 18.92 -3.54
N LYS A 39 2.82 19.59 -4.60
CA LYS A 39 2.18 19.55 -5.93
C LYS A 39 2.20 18.14 -6.52
N CYS A 40 3.32 17.43 -6.44
CA CYS A 40 3.41 16.04 -6.87
C CYS A 40 2.50 15.13 -6.07
N ALA A 41 2.44 15.27 -4.76
CA ALA A 41 1.53 14.48 -3.91
C ALA A 41 0.06 14.68 -4.30
N ILE A 42 -0.35 15.94 -4.50
CA ILE A 42 -1.72 16.26 -4.96
C ILE A 42 -1.98 15.63 -6.33
N ASN A 43 -1.04 15.76 -7.26
CA ASN A 43 -1.19 15.21 -8.60
C ASN A 43 -1.21 13.67 -8.60
N PHE A 44 -0.34 13.04 -7.80
CA PHE A 44 -0.30 11.59 -7.59
C PHE A 44 -1.65 11.08 -7.09
N LEU A 45 -2.22 11.71 -6.05
CA LEU A 45 -3.53 11.32 -5.52
C LEU A 45 -4.66 11.56 -6.54
N LYS A 46 -4.60 12.63 -7.33
CA LYS A 46 -5.57 12.87 -8.42
C LYS A 46 -5.49 11.82 -9.51
N GLN A 47 -4.28 11.44 -9.91
CA GLN A 47 -4.06 10.40 -10.92
C GLN A 47 -4.53 9.03 -10.44
N GLN A 48 -4.27 8.69 -9.17
CA GLN A 48 -4.79 7.46 -8.54
C GLN A 48 -6.32 7.41 -8.60
N ARG A 49 -7.01 8.50 -8.24
CA ARG A 49 -8.48 8.57 -8.30
C ARG A 49 -9.00 8.49 -9.73
N PHE A 50 -8.36 9.20 -10.66
CA PHE A 50 -8.75 9.16 -12.07
C PHE A 50 -8.52 7.79 -12.71
N GLN A 51 -7.41 7.11 -12.41
CA GLN A 51 -7.14 5.75 -12.87
C GLN A 51 -8.16 4.78 -12.30
N ALA A 52 -8.44 4.86 -11.00
CA ALA A 52 -9.51 4.10 -10.37
C ALA A 52 -10.81 4.33 -11.17
N GLU A 53 -11.29 5.57 -11.32
CA GLU A 53 -12.53 5.90 -12.02
C GLU A 53 -12.59 5.51 -13.52
N SER A 54 -11.45 5.48 -14.23
CA SER A 54 -11.40 5.24 -15.69
C SER A 54 -11.37 3.76 -16.07
N THR A 55 -10.86 2.90 -15.18
CA THR A 55 -10.99 1.45 -15.30
C THR A 55 -12.25 1.04 -14.53
N SER A 56 -13.32 0.73 -15.26
CA SER A 56 -14.64 0.39 -14.69
C SER A 56 -14.61 -0.72 -13.62
N ASP A 57 -13.54 -1.51 -13.54
CA ASP A 57 -13.34 -2.58 -12.55
C ASP A 57 -12.50 -2.17 -11.32
N GLU A 58 -11.54 -1.22 -11.41
CA GLU A 58 -10.68 -0.81 -10.27
C GLU A 58 -11.15 0.47 -9.56
N ALA A 59 -12.08 1.25 -10.15
CA ALA A 59 -12.83 2.30 -9.42
C ALA A 59 -13.53 1.70 -8.20
N SER A 60 -13.91 0.43 -8.35
CA SER A 60 -14.56 -0.36 -7.34
C SER A 60 -13.64 -0.62 -6.16
N SER A 61 -12.33 -0.87 -6.33
CA SER A 61 -11.48 -1.38 -5.23
C SER A 61 -11.23 -0.36 -4.11
N THR A 62 -11.01 0.92 -4.43
CA THR A 62 -10.88 1.99 -3.40
C THR A 62 -12.23 2.42 -2.80
N ALA A 63 -13.30 2.42 -3.59
CA ALA A 63 -14.66 2.62 -3.10
C ALA A 63 -15.13 1.43 -2.23
N LEU A 64 -14.65 0.22 -2.53
CA LEU A 64 -14.89 -0.99 -1.76
C LEU A 64 -14.05 -0.98 -0.48
N ASP A 65 -12.79 -0.54 -0.47
CA ASP A 65 -11.99 -0.38 0.75
C ASP A 65 -12.72 0.48 1.78
N SER A 66 -13.13 1.68 1.34
CA SER A 66 -13.83 2.63 2.21
C SER A 66 -15.20 2.11 2.66
N LYS A 67 -15.96 1.45 1.77
CA LYS A 67 -17.23 0.80 2.14
C LYS A 67 -17.03 -0.36 3.12
N LEU A 68 -16.12 -1.28 2.82
CA LEU A 68 -15.80 -2.45 3.64
C LEU A 68 -15.33 -2.02 5.02
N ARG A 69 -14.43 -1.03 5.10
CA ARG A 69 -13.98 -0.49 6.38
C ARG A 69 -15.11 0.13 7.20
N ILE A 70 -16.09 0.76 6.56
CA ILE A 70 -17.28 1.32 7.23
C ILE A 70 -18.24 0.22 7.70
N THR A 71 -18.48 -0.82 6.91
CA THR A 71 -19.45 -1.88 7.26
C THR A 71 -18.89 -2.99 8.15
N THR A 72 -17.61 -3.35 8.00
CA THR A 72 -17.00 -4.49 8.72
C THR A 72 -16.05 -4.05 9.83
N GLY A 73 -15.52 -2.83 9.77
CA GLY A 73 -14.48 -2.32 10.68
C GLY A 73 -13.06 -2.84 10.39
N TYR A 74 -12.88 -3.71 9.38
CA TYR A 74 -11.60 -4.29 9.01
C TYR A 74 -10.94 -3.53 7.85
N ASN A 75 -9.60 -3.55 7.79
CA ASN A 75 -8.87 -3.04 6.62
C ASN A 75 -8.81 -4.13 5.54
N ILE A 76 -8.56 -3.75 4.27
CA ILE A 76 -8.39 -4.72 3.17
C ILE A 76 -7.46 -5.89 3.53
N PRO A 77 -6.25 -5.70 4.12
CA PRO A 77 -5.36 -6.82 4.41
C PRO A 77 -6.00 -7.87 5.33
N ASP A 78 -6.75 -7.42 6.33
CA ASP A 78 -7.43 -8.31 7.29
C ASP A 78 -8.55 -9.10 6.59
N ILE A 79 -9.28 -8.45 5.68
CA ILE A 79 -10.34 -9.07 4.89
C ILE A 79 -9.76 -10.08 3.91
N VAL A 80 -8.67 -9.73 3.23
CA VAL A 80 -7.95 -10.64 2.32
C VAL A 80 -7.46 -11.86 3.11
N GLN A 81 -6.86 -11.65 4.27
CA GLN A 81 -6.41 -12.76 5.12
C GLN A 81 -7.58 -13.65 5.56
N LEU A 82 -8.67 -13.06 6.05
CA LEU A 82 -9.88 -13.79 6.44
C LEU A 82 -10.45 -14.63 5.28
N TYR A 83 -10.48 -14.06 4.07
CA TYR A 83 -10.97 -14.75 2.88
C TYR A 83 -10.04 -15.91 2.46
N MET A 84 -8.73 -15.69 2.50
CA MET A 84 -7.74 -16.73 2.19
C MET A 84 -7.85 -17.90 3.19
N ASP A 85 -7.99 -17.61 4.48
CA ASP A 85 -8.17 -18.63 5.52
C ASP A 85 -9.48 -19.42 5.30
N ALA A 86 -10.59 -18.73 5.01
CA ALA A 86 -11.89 -19.36 4.78
C ALA A 86 -11.90 -20.29 3.54
N LEU A 87 -11.08 -20.00 2.55
CA LEU A 87 -10.94 -20.82 1.34
C LEU A 87 -9.82 -21.87 1.43
N ALA A 88 -9.04 -21.88 2.51
CA ALA A 88 -7.77 -22.61 2.58
C ALA A 88 -6.87 -22.32 1.36
N ALA A 89 -6.83 -21.04 0.95
CA ALA A 89 -6.14 -20.57 -0.24
C ALA A 89 -4.81 -19.89 0.11
N GLY A 90 -3.94 -19.79 -0.91
CA GLY A 90 -2.69 -19.04 -0.83
C GLY A 90 -2.46 -18.23 -2.10
N THR A 91 -1.54 -17.27 -2.01
CA THR A 91 -1.19 -16.39 -3.14
C THR A 91 0.23 -16.68 -3.60
N PHE A 92 0.48 -16.50 -4.89
CA PHE A 92 1.82 -16.59 -5.45
C PHE A 92 1.94 -15.65 -6.66
N CYS A 93 3.17 -15.26 -6.98
CA CYS A 93 3.52 -14.44 -8.15
C CYS A 93 4.56 -15.20 -8.97
N ILE A 94 4.30 -15.39 -10.26
CA ILE A 94 5.25 -16.00 -11.20
C ILE A 94 5.64 -14.98 -12.24
N HIS A 95 6.94 -14.78 -12.40
CA HIS A 95 7.50 -13.99 -13.49
C HIS A 95 7.18 -14.64 -14.84
N CYS A 96 7.13 -13.88 -15.93
CA CYS A 96 6.83 -14.42 -17.27
C CYS A 96 7.85 -15.47 -17.77
N SER A 97 9.02 -15.57 -17.13
CA SER A 97 10.01 -16.62 -17.37
C SER A 97 9.71 -17.95 -16.67
N GLY A 98 8.65 -18.03 -15.85
CA GLY A 98 8.26 -19.24 -15.12
C GLY A 98 8.87 -19.39 -13.72
N HIS A 99 9.63 -18.41 -13.22
CA HIS A 99 10.18 -18.44 -11.86
C HIS A 99 9.18 -17.82 -10.86
N ILE A 100 9.01 -18.47 -9.70
CA ILE A 100 8.17 -17.97 -8.60
C ILE A 100 8.93 -16.86 -7.85
N GLU A 101 8.45 -15.62 -7.93
CA GLU A 101 9.05 -14.49 -7.21
C GLU A 101 8.53 -14.38 -5.77
N HIS A 102 7.28 -14.75 -5.55
CA HIS A 102 6.63 -14.68 -4.25
C HIS A 102 5.65 -15.83 -4.09
N ALA A 103 5.57 -16.37 -2.88
CA ALA A 103 4.59 -17.34 -2.46
C ALA A 103 4.21 -17.05 -1.00
N SER A 104 2.93 -17.06 -0.68
CA SER A 104 2.46 -16.96 0.69
C SER A 104 2.84 -18.23 1.46
N THR A 105 2.92 -18.12 2.79
CA THR A 105 3.14 -19.27 3.66
C THR A 105 2.05 -20.32 3.48
N SER A 106 0.78 -19.90 3.36
CA SER A 106 -0.36 -20.78 3.09
C SER A 106 -0.27 -21.50 1.73
N PHE A 107 0.38 -20.91 0.74
CA PHE A 107 0.67 -21.56 -0.53
C PHE A 107 1.81 -22.58 -0.39
N ALA A 108 2.88 -22.21 0.33
CA ALA A 108 4.01 -23.10 0.55
C ALA A 108 3.61 -24.39 1.30
N THR A 109 2.70 -24.28 2.27
CA THR A 109 2.19 -25.45 3.03
C THR A 109 1.47 -26.47 2.16
N LEU A 110 0.89 -26.08 1.02
CA LEU A 110 0.27 -27.02 0.08
C LEU A 110 1.28 -28.02 -0.50
N PHE A 111 2.57 -27.65 -0.51
CA PHE A 111 3.65 -28.49 -1.05
C PHE A 111 4.46 -29.18 0.05
N ASP A 112 4.39 -28.71 1.30
CA ASP A 112 5.11 -29.29 2.44
C ASP A 112 4.49 -30.64 2.87
N ASP A 113 3.19 -30.84 2.64
CA ASP A 113 2.52 -32.13 2.86
C ASP A 113 2.99 -33.24 1.88
N THR A 114 3.65 -32.87 0.79
CA THR A 114 4.14 -33.83 -0.23
C THR A 114 5.44 -34.55 0.16
N VAL A 115 6.08 -34.18 1.27
CA VAL A 115 7.39 -34.75 1.68
C VAL A 115 7.26 -35.93 2.67
N ASN A 116 6.06 -36.26 3.14
CA ASN A 116 5.85 -37.33 4.13
C ASN A 116 5.45 -38.71 3.55
N TYR A 117 5.54 -38.92 2.24
CA TYR A 117 5.34 -40.21 1.60
C TYR A 117 6.56 -40.66 0.78
N PHE A 118 7.70 -40.86 1.45
CA PHE A 118 8.78 -41.72 0.97
C PHE A 118 9.45 -42.45 2.13
#